data_AF-A0A149QTE4-F1
#
_entry.id   AF-A0A149QTE4-F1
#
_cell.length_a   1.000
_cell.length_b   1.000
_cell.length_c   1.000
_cell.angle_alpha   90.00
_cell.angle_beta   90.00
_cell.angle_gamma   90.00
#
_symmetry.space_group_name_H-M   'P 1'
#
loop_
_entity.id
_entity.type
_entity.pdbx_description
1 polymer ?
#
loop_
_entity_poly.entity_id
_entity_poly.type
_entity_poly.pdbx_seq_one_letter_code
_entity_poly.pdbx_strand_id
1 'polypeptide(L)'
;CPNGRDHLNETDLIRTRVTKMIDHEMQDDPYAKEAFSALLRKVIAEAESLFDHPLKQFMLFQEFEQQVANRKLENIPSVFDGHRHAQAYYGVFLKTLAAIFNHKQTDDENQRWIDLAFEIDTIVDKAVRENSLSRADMEKTVRQQLLGLLHNVGKQVGFGTDKALDIVEQVVQIMRAGPADTLRG
;
A
#
# COMPACT_ATOMS: atom_id res chain seq x y z
N CYS A 1 26.58 22.33 22.20
CA CYS A 1 27.51 21.48 21.41
C CYS A 1 27.36 21.78 19.92
N PRO A 2 28.44 21.88 19.13
CA PRO A 2 28.38 22.20 17.70
C PRO A 2 27.49 21.22 16.91
N ASN A 3 27.60 19.91 17.19
CA ASN A 3 26.91 18.84 16.46
C ASN A 3 25.38 18.81 16.63
N GLY A 4 24.83 19.44 17.68
CA GLY A 4 23.39 19.36 17.97
C GLY A 4 22.53 20.15 16.99
N ARG A 5 23.07 21.22 16.38
CA ARG A 5 22.34 22.03 15.39
C ARG A 5 22.30 21.39 14.01
N ASP A 6 23.35 20.64 13.64
CA ASP A 6 23.41 19.96 12.35
C ASP A 6 22.36 18.84 12.28
N HIS A 7 22.22 18.04 13.35
CA HIS A 7 21.22 16.98 13.41
C HIS A 7 19.77 17.48 13.37
N LEU A 8 19.47 18.67 13.91
CA LEU A 8 18.14 19.26 13.81
C LEU A 8 17.79 19.63 12.36
N ASN A 9 18.72 20.29 11.66
CA ASN A 9 18.54 20.62 10.24
C ASN A 9 18.39 19.36 9.38
N GLU A 10 19.21 18.33 9.62
CA GLU A 10 19.10 17.05 8.92
C GLU A 10 17.75 16.37 9.17
N THR A 11 17.28 16.40 10.42
CA THR A 11 15.98 15.84 10.80
C THR A 11 14.83 16.53 10.07
N ASP A 12 14.85 17.86 9.96
CA ASP A 12 13.81 18.61 9.25
C ASP A 12 13.81 18.34 7.73
N LEU A 13 15.00 18.12 7.15
CA LEU A 13 15.14 17.71 5.75
C LEU A 13 14.56 16.30 5.51
N ILE A 14 14.88 15.34 6.37
CA ILE A 14 14.34 13.97 6.29
C ILE A 14 12.82 14.00 6.46
N ARG A 15 12.31 14.70 7.47
CA ARG A 15 10.87 14.87 7.70
C ARG A 15 10.17 15.40 6.45
N THR A 16 10.70 16.44 5.83
CA THR A 16 10.13 17.03 4.60
C THR A 16 10.14 16.03 3.45
N ARG A 17 11.23 15.24 3.30
CA ARG A 17 11.33 14.23 2.25
C ARG A 17 10.33 13.10 2.46
N VAL A 18 10.23 12.59 3.69
CA VAL A 18 9.29 11.51 4.05
C VAL A 18 7.84 11.93 3.83
N THR A 19 7.46 13.14 4.25
CA THR A 19 6.12 13.68 3.98
C THR A 19 5.82 13.69 2.48
N LYS A 20 6.77 14.13 1.65
CA LYS A 20 6.60 14.13 0.18
C LYS A 20 6.48 12.72 -0.40
N MET A 21 7.28 11.76 0.05
CA MET A 21 7.19 10.37 -0.41
C MET A 21 5.79 9.80 -0.14
N ILE A 22 5.27 10.01 1.08
CA ILE A 22 3.93 9.53 1.45
C ILE A 22 2.84 10.26 0.63
N ASP A 23 2.92 11.58 0.54
CA ASP A 23 1.85 12.38 -0.05
C ASP A 23 1.76 12.29 -1.56
N HIS A 24 2.90 12.11 -2.25
CA HIS A 24 2.98 12.17 -3.70
C HIS A 24 3.35 10.85 -4.36
N GLU A 25 4.21 10.02 -3.75
CA GLU A 25 4.76 8.82 -4.38
C GLU A 25 3.99 7.53 -4.05
N MET A 26 2.90 7.62 -3.27
CA MET A 26 2.04 6.48 -2.88
C MET A 26 0.60 6.60 -3.39
N GLN A 27 0.36 7.25 -4.54
CA GLN A 27 -1.02 7.34 -5.07
C GLN A 27 -1.56 5.98 -5.54
N ASP A 28 -0.67 5.09 -5.93
CA ASP A 28 -0.95 3.71 -6.36
C ASP A 28 -1.22 2.77 -5.19
N ASP A 29 -0.98 3.20 -3.94
CA ASP A 29 -1.29 2.42 -2.74
C ASP A 29 -1.98 3.30 -1.67
N PRO A 30 -3.29 3.52 -1.80
CA PRO A 30 -4.06 4.33 -0.84
C PRO A 30 -4.00 3.78 0.59
N TYR A 31 -3.87 2.46 0.75
CA TYR A 31 -3.77 1.83 2.06
C TYR A 31 -2.45 2.16 2.73
N ALA A 32 -1.33 1.97 2.02
CA ALA A 32 -0.02 2.30 2.56
C ALA A 32 0.12 3.80 2.84
N LYS A 33 -0.40 4.66 1.95
CA LYS A 33 -0.44 6.10 2.17
C LYS A 33 -1.11 6.48 3.48
N GLU A 34 -2.29 5.91 3.76
CA GLU A 34 -3.04 6.15 5.00
C GLU A 34 -2.26 5.64 6.22
N ALA A 35 -1.74 4.40 6.15
CA ALA A 35 -0.98 3.78 7.24
C ALA A 35 0.32 4.55 7.56
N PHE A 36 1.10 4.92 6.55
CA PHE A 36 2.32 5.71 6.74
C PHE A 36 2.03 7.14 7.20
N SER A 37 0.93 7.75 6.75
CA SER A 37 0.51 9.06 7.26
C SER A 37 0.21 9.00 8.76
N ALA A 38 -0.42 7.92 9.23
CA ALA A 38 -0.67 7.69 10.65
C ALA A 38 0.63 7.43 11.43
N LEU A 39 1.55 6.64 10.87
CA LEU A 39 2.86 6.38 11.47
C LEU A 39 3.72 7.66 11.56
N LEU A 40 3.74 8.50 10.52
CA LEU A 40 4.47 9.76 10.51
C LEU A 40 4.04 10.66 11.67
N ARG A 41 2.74 10.73 11.99
CA ARG A 41 2.24 11.49 13.14
C ARG A 41 2.77 10.94 14.46
N LYS A 42 2.87 9.62 14.61
CA LYS A 42 3.45 8.98 15.79
C LYS A 42 4.95 9.27 15.90
N VAL A 43 5.68 9.14 14.80
CA VAL A 43 7.12 9.43 14.72
C VAL A 43 7.42 10.89 15.06
N ILE A 44 6.60 11.84 14.58
CA ILE A 44 6.73 13.26 14.95
C ILE A 44 6.52 13.45 16.46
N ALA A 45 5.47 12.88 17.02
CA ALA A 45 5.19 12.98 18.47
C ALA A 45 6.31 12.35 19.32
N GLU A 46 6.85 11.21 18.90
CA GLU A 46 7.97 10.55 19.56
C GLU A 46 9.25 11.40 19.44
N ALA A 47 9.55 11.95 18.26
CA ALA A 47 10.68 12.86 18.09
C ALA A 47 10.55 14.10 18.98
N GLU A 48 9.36 14.71 19.08
CA GLU A 48 9.10 15.85 19.96
C GLU A 48 9.34 15.51 21.43
N SER A 49 9.05 14.28 21.87
CA SER A 49 9.37 13.81 23.23
C SER A 49 10.88 13.68 23.49
N LEU A 50 11.68 13.58 22.42
CA LEU A 50 13.14 13.45 22.44
C LEU A 50 13.86 14.79 22.18
N PHE A 51 13.23 15.93 22.48
CA PHE A 51 13.78 17.27 22.18
C PHE A 51 15.20 17.54 22.72
N ASP A 52 15.55 16.96 23.86
CA ASP A 52 16.89 17.05 24.45
C ASP A 52 17.91 16.07 23.83
N HIS A 53 17.48 15.28 22.84
CA HIS A 53 18.28 14.23 22.19
C HIS A 53 18.28 14.35 20.66
N PRO A 54 18.91 15.39 20.06
CA PRO A 54 18.91 15.61 18.62
C PRO A 54 19.37 14.40 17.78
N LEU A 55 20.38 13.66 18.26
CA LEU A 55 20.86 12.46 17.57
C LEU A 55 19.80 11.34 17.53
N LYS A 56 19.02 11.17 18.60
CA LYS A 56 17.96 10.14 18.63
C LYS A 56 16.80 10.52 17.70
N GLN A 57 16.44 11.80 17.63
CA GLN A 57 15.45 12.29 16.68
C GLN A 57 15.88 12.01 15.24
N PHE A 58 17.14 12.31 14.92
CA PHE A 58 17.71 12.04 13.60
C PHE A 58 17.64 10.54 13.26
N MET A 59 18.09 9.66 14.17
CA MET A 59 18.05 8.20 13.97
C MET A 59 16.61 7.68 13.77
N LEU A 60 15.65 8.19 14.56
CA LEU A 60 14.24 7.81 14.45
C LEU A 60 13.67 8.17 13.07
N PHE A 61 13.94 9.39 12.58
CA PHE A 61 13.49 9.80 11.26
C PHE A 61 14.21 9.05 10.13
N GLN A 62 15.49 8.73 10.30
CA GLN A 62 16.26 7.95 9.31
C GLN A 62 15.71 6.53 9.17
N GLU A 63 15.40 5.86 10.28
CA GLU A 63 14.77 4.53 10.27
C GLU A 63 13.39 4.58 9.62
N PHE A 64 12.57 5.59 9.99
CA PHE A 64 11.25 5.78 9.39
C PHE A 64 11.33 6.09 7.89
N GLU A 65 12.30 6.88 7.45
CA GLU A 65 12.55 7.13 6.02
C GLU A 65 12.83 5.84 5.26
N GLN A 66 13.68 4.97 5.82
CA GLN A 66 13.98 3.68 5.21
C GLN A 66 12.74 2.76 5.17
N GLN A 67 11.91 2.79 6.20
CA GLN A 67 10.66 2.03 6.24
C GLN A 67 9.69 2.49 5.13
N VAL A 68 9.51 3.81 4.98
CA VAL A 68 8.64 4.43 3.97
C VAL A 68 9.17 4.17 2.56
N ALA A 69 10.47 4.32 2.33
CA ALA A 69 11.10 4.09 1.03
C ALA A 69 10.92 2.64 0.54
N ASN A 70 10.97 1.67 1.46
CA ASN A 70 10.73 0.27 1.16
C ASN A 70 9.25 -0.12 1.19
N ARG A 71 8.33 0.81 1.50
CA ARG A 71 6.89 0.57 1.70
C ARG A 71 6.58 -0.58 2.68
N LYS A 72 7.42 -0.74 3.71
CA LYS A 72 7.29 -1.83 4.69
C LYS A 72 6.35 -1.50 5.82
N LEU A 73 5.23 -2.21 5.88
CA LEU A 73 4.26 -2.14 6.97
C LEU A 73 4.22 -3.47 7.72
N GLU A 74 4.14 -3.44 9.05
CA GLU A 74 4.21 -4.64 9.88
C GLU A 74 3.09 -5.65 9.59
N ASN A 75 1.94 -5.17 9.15
CA ASN A 75 0.76 -5.98 8.84
C ASN A 75 0.67 -6.37 7.36
N ILE A 76 1.69 -6.06 6.57
CA ILE A 76 1.82 -6.44 5.17
C ILE A 76 2.90 -7.53 5.06
N PRO A 77 2.58 -8.71 4.51
CA PRO A 77 3.55 -9.78 4.31
C PRO A 77 4.75 -9.36 3.43
N SER A 78 5.97 -9.74 3.84
CA SER A 78 7.20 -9.39 3.11
C SER A 78 7.34 -10.05 1.72
N VAL A 79 6.49 -11.03 1.39
CA VAL A 79 6.41 -11.61 0.04
C VAL A 79 6.05 -10.56 -1.02
N PHE A 80 5.47 -9.44 -0.62
CA PHE A 80 5.16 -8.32 -1.51
C PHE A 80 6.34 -7.37 -1.74
N ASP A 81 7.50 -7.58 -1.13
CA ASP A 81 8.71 -6.77 -1.36
C ASP A 81 9.04 -6.75 -2.87
N GLY A 82 8.99 -5.56 -3.49
CA GLY A 82 9.17 -5.38 -4.94
C GLY A 82 7.91 -5.54 -5.79
N HIS A 83 6.80 -6.03 -5.23
CA HIS A 83 5.51 -6.23 -5.89
C HIS A 83 4.47 -5.20 -5.44
N ARG A 84 4.70 -3.93 -5.80
CA ARG A 84 3.94 -2.77 -5.30
C ARG A 84 2.43 -2.84 -5.57
N HIS A 85 2.01 -3.30 -6.75
CA HIS A 85 0.58 -3.40 -7.08
C HIS A 85 -0.10 -4.52 -6.30
N ALA A 86 0.50 -5.72 -6.23
CA ALA A 86 -0.01 -6.81 -5.40
C ALA A 86 -0.10 -6.39 -3.92
N GLN A 87 0.89 -5.65 -3.41
CA GLN A 87 0.84 -5.05 -2.08
C GLN A 87 -0.39 -4.15 -1.90
N ALA A 88 -0.63 -3.24 -2.84
CA ALA A 88 -1.75 -2.32 -2.79
C ALA A 88 -3.11 -3.07 -2.81
N TYR A 89 -3.22 -4.13 -3.62
CA TYR A 89 -4.42 -4.98 -3.65
C TYR A 89 -4.64 -5.72 -2.33
N TYR A 90 -3.58 -6.21 -1.69
CA TYR A 90 -3.67 -6.78 -0.35
C TYR A 90 -4.15 -5.74 0.68
N GLY A 91 -3.65 -4.50 0.59
CA GLY A 91 -4.11 -3.38 1.41
C GLY A 91 -5.61 -3.09 1.25
N VAL A 92 -6.15 -3.24 0.04
CA VAL A 92 -7.60 -3.12 -0.22
C VAL A 92 -8.38 -4.18 0.58
N PHE A 93 -7.88 -5.40 0.69
CA PHE A 93 -8.53 -6.46 1.48
C PHE A 93 -8.53 -6.11 2.97
N LEU A 94 -7.38 -5.72 3.53
CA LEU A 94 -7.26 -5.32 4.93
C LEU A 94 -8.27 -4.23 5.32
N LYS A 95 -8.46 -3.25 4.42
CA LYS A 95 -9.40 -2.15 4.63
C LYS A 95 -10.86 -2.57 4.44
N THR A 96 -11.17 -3.22 3.32
CA THR A 96 -12.55 -3.47 2.88
C THR A 96 -13.20 -4.61 3.64
N LEU A 97 -12.38 -5.60 4.03
CA LEU A 97 -12.75 -6.83 4.72
C LEU A 97 -12.26 -6.83 6.17
N ALA A 98 -12.12 -5.66 6.81
CA ALA A 98 -11.61 -5.54 8.18
C ALA A 98 -12.32 -6.47 9.19
N ALA A 99 -13.63 -6.72 9.03
CA ALA A 99 -14.38 -7.65 9.87
C ALA A 99 -13.85 -9.10 9.80
N ILE A 100 -13.33 -9.53 8.65
CA ILE A 100 -12.69 -10.84 8.47
C ILE A 100 -11.30 -10.82 9.10
N PHE A 101 -10.48 -9.82 8.77
CA PHE A 101 -9.10 -9.71 9.25
C PHE A 101 -8.96 -9.38 10.75
N ASN A 102 -10.03 -8.93 11.42
CA ASN A 102 -10.04 -8.75 12.88
C ASN A 102 -9.92 -10.07 13.66
N HIS A 103 -10.18 -11.21 13.01
CA HIS A 103 -9.97 -12.52 13.59
C HIS A 103 -8.60 -13.06 13.18
N LYS A 104 -7.92 -13.74 14.10
CA LYS A 104 -6.63 -14.38 13.81
C LYS A 104 -6.80 -15.39 12.67
N GLN A 105 -6.18 -15.09 11.54
CA GLN A 105 -6.14 -15.97 10.38
C GLN A 105 -5.14 -17.10 10.62
N THR A 106 -5.46 -18.27 10.08
CA THR A 106 -4.50 -19.37 9.93
C THR A 106 -3.49 -19.06 8.82
N ASP A 107 -2.38 -19.79 8.79
CA ASP A 107 -1.35 -19.61 7.75
C ASP A 107 -1.92 -19.88 6.35
N ASP A 108 -2.78 -20.89 6.21
CA ASP A 108 -3.46 -21.20 4.95
C ASP A 108 -4.40 -20.09 4.49
N GLU A 109 -5.13 -19.45 5.41
CA GLU A 109 -6.00 -18.31 5.10
C GLU A 109 -5.18 -17.09 4.68
N ASN A 110 -4.08 -16.80 5.40
CA ASN A 110 -3.15 -15.75 5.02
C ASN A 110 -2.58 -15.99 3.61
N GLN A 111 -2.18 -17.22 3.32
CA GLN A 111 -1.64 -17.59 2.01
C GLN A 111 -2.69 -17.37 0.90
N ARG A 112 -3.96 -17.72 1.12
CA ARG A 112 -5.03 -17.47 0.13
C ARG A 112 -5.22 -15.99 -0.18
N TRP A 113 -5.10 -15.11 0.83
CA TRP A 113 -5.18 -13.67 0.61
C TRP A 113 -3.97 -13.13 -0.15
N ILE A 114 -2.79 -13.68 0.10
CA ILE A 114 -1.57 -13.37 -0.64
C ILE A 114 -1.72 -13.79 -2.10
N ASP A 115 -2.12 -15.05 -2.34
CA ASP A 115 -2.30 -15.60 -3.68
C ASP A 115 -3.35 -14.81 -4.46
N LEU A 116 -4.46 -14.44 -3.81
CA LEU A 116 -5.50 -13.62 -4.42
C LEU A 116 -4.96 -12.25 -4.85
N ALA A 117 -4.11 -11.61 -4.04
CA ALA A 117 -3.53 -10.32 -4.41
C ALA A 117 -2.65 -10.42 -5.68
N PHE A 118 -1.85 -11.49 -5.80
CA PHE A 118 -1.05 -11.76 -7.00
C PHE A 118 -1.90 -12.18 -8.21
N GLU A 119 -3.00 -12.89 -7.99
CA GLU A 119 -3.95 -13.23 -9.05
C GLU A 119 -4.62 -11.97 -9.62
N ILE A 120 -5.03 -11.05 -8.77
CA ILE A 120 -5.55 -9.73 -9.19
C ILE A 120 -4.50 -8.97 -10.00
N ASP A 121 -3.24 -8.93 -9.54
CA ASP A 121 -2.14 -8.28 -10.26
C ASP A 121 -1.93 -8.86 -11.65
N THR A 122 -1.96 -10.19 -11.77
CA THR A 122 -1.86 -10.90 -13.05
C THR A 122 -3.03 -10.55 -13.99
N ILE A 123 -4.26 -10.48 -13.48
CA ILE A 123 -5.45 -10.09 -14.25
C ILE A 123 -5.32 -8.65 -14.77
N VAL A 124 -4.87 -7.73 -13.91
CA VAL A 124 -4.70 -6.32 -14.27
C VAL A 124 -3.59 -6.16 -15.31
N ASP A 125 -2.40 -6.75 -15.11
CA ASP A 125 -1.30 -6.70 -16.07
C ASP A 125 -1.70 -7.26 -17.44
N LYS A 126 -2.40 -8.40 -17.46
CA LYS A 126 -2.94 -8.97 -18.71
C LYS A 126 -3.91 -8.02 -19.40
N ALA A 127 -4.87 -7.45 -18.65
CA ALA A 127 -5.84 -6.52 -19.20
C ALA A 127 -5.17 -5.25 -19.76
N VAL A 128 -4.13 -4.74 -19.09
CA VAL A 128 -3.34 -3.59 -19.55
C VAL A 128 -2.66 -3.89 -20.88
N ARG A 129 -2.02 -5.06 -21.01
CA ARG A 129 -1.34 -5.48 -22.24
C ARG A 129 -2.31 -5.66 -23.41
N GLU A 130 -3.45 -6.31 -23.17
CA GLU A 130 -4.42 -6.66 -24.21
C GLU A 130 -5.30 -5.48 -24.65
N ASN A 131 -5.51 -4.47 -23.79
CA ASN A 131 -6.39 -3.33 -24.07
C ASN A 131 -5.64 -1.98 -24.08
N SER A 132 -4.34 -2.01 -24.40
CA SER A 132 -3.44 -0.84 -24.34
C SER A 132 -3.90 0.37 -25.18
N LEU A 133 -4.75 0.13 -26.20
CA LEU A 133 -5.31 1.17 -27.07
C LEU A 133 -6.53 1.89 -26.49
N SER A 134 -7.15 1.35 -25.43
CA SER A 134 -8.39 1.87 -24.86
C SER A 134 -8.46 1.64 -23.34
N ARG A 135 -8.29 2.73 -22.58
CA ARG A 135 -8.46 2.72 -21.12
C ARG A 135 -9.85 2.23 -20.70
N ALA A 136 -10.88 2.58 -21.46
CA ALA A 136 -12.25 2.16 -21.16
C ALA A 136 -12.43 0.64 -21.29
N ASP A 137 -11.84 0.03 -22.33
CA ASP A 137 -11.90 -1.42 -22.53
C ASP A 137 -11.05 -2.18 -21.51
N MET A 138 -9.89 -1.62 -21.14
CA MET A 138 -9.06 -2.12 -20.05
C MET A 138 -9.83 -2.17 -18.72
N GLU A 139 -10.42 -1.04 -18.29
CA GLU A 139 -11.19 -0.96 -17.06
C GLU A 139 -12.40 -1.91 -17.08
N LYS A 140 -13.10 -1.99 -18.21
CA LYS A 140 -14.23 -2.92 -18.37
C LYS A 140 -13.79 -4.37 -18.24
N THR A 141 -12.67 -4.74 -18.85
CA THR A 141 -12.10 -6.10 -18.81
C THR A 141 -11.72 -6.48 -17.38
N VAL A 142 -11.02 -5.59 -16.67
CA VAL A 142 -10.65 -5.79 -15.25
C VAL A 142 -11.89 -5.95 -14.39
N ARG A 143 -12.89 -5.06 -14.52
CA ARG A 143 -14.15 -5.14 -13.75
C ARG A 143 -14.84 -6.48 -13.93
N GLN A 144 -14.94 -6.97 -15.17
CA GLN A 144 -15.62 -8.23 -15.48
C GLN A 144 -14.88 -9.43 -14.89
N GLN A 145 -13.56 -9.51 -15.07
CA GLN A 145 -12.76 -10.63 -14.57
C GLN A 145 -12.71 -10.66 -13.04
N LEU A 146 -12.44 -9.51 -12.41
CA LEU A 146 -12.35 -9.43 -10.95
C LEU A 146 -13.70 -9.69 -10.27
N LEU A 147 -14.81 -9.24 -10.84
CA LEU A 147 -16.12 -9.53 -10.27
C LEU A 147 -16.41 -11.03 -10.25
N GLY A 148 -16.05 -11.75 -11.33
CA GLY A 148 -16.17 -13.21 -11.38
C GLY A 148 -15.32 -13.91 -10.32
N LEU A 149 -14.05 -13.52 -10.20
CA LEU A 149 -13.11 -14.03 -9.21
C LEU A 149 -13.59 -13.78 -7.77
N LEU A 150 -13.89 -12.52 -7.44
CA LEU A 150 -14.27 -12.11 -6.10
C LEU A 150 -15.64 -12.63 -5.67
N HIS A 151 -16.57 -12.87 -6.60
CA HIS A 151 -17.80 -13.59 -6.26
C HIS A 151 -17.54 -15.04 -5.83
N ASN A 152 -16.59 -15.73 -6.47
CA ASN A 152 -16.24 -17.09 -6.09
C ASN A 152 -15.54 -17.12 -4.72
N VAL A 153 -14.58 -16.22 -4.50
CA VAL A 153 -13.90 -16.08 -3.20
C VAL A 153 -14.88 -15.67 -2.10
N GLY A 154 -15.74 -14.69 -2.37
CA GLY A 154 -16.73 -14.19 -1.41
C GLY A 154 -17.70 -15.28 -0.93
N LYS A 155 -18.09 -16.20 -1.81
CA LYS A 155 -18.89 -17.39 -1.43
C LYS A 155 -18.15 -18.35 -0.50
N GLN A 156 -16.83 -18.48 -0.65
CA GLN A 156 -16.01 -19.38 0.17
C GLN A 156 -15.68 -18.78 1.54
N VAL A 157 -15.37 -17.49 1.57
CA VAL A 157 -14.83 -16.80 2.76
C VAL A 157 -15.91 -15.99 3.51
N GLY A 158 -17.07 -15.78 2.90
CA GLY A 158 -18.23 -15.20 3.56
C GLY A 158 -18.35 -13.67 3.45
N PHE A 159 -17.80 -13.05 2.39
CA PHE A 159 -18.10 -11.65 2.07
C PHE A 159 -19.09 -11.53 0.90
N GLY A 160 -20.02 -10.58 1.02
CA GLY A 160 -21.10 -10.39 0.05
C GLY A 160 -20.69 -9.65 -1.23
N THR A 161 -21.60 -9.61 -2.20
CA THR A 161 -21.43 -8.92 -3.48
C THR A 161 -21.04 -7.45 -3.34
N ASP A 162 -21.60 -6.74 -2.35
CA ASP A 162 -21.27 -5.32 -2.12
C ASP A 162 -19.77 -5.14 -1.85
N LYS A 163 -19.17 -6.02 -1.04
CA LYS A 163 -17.73 -6.00 -0.75
C LYS A 163 -16.90 -6.39 -1.96
N ALA A 164 -17.37 -7.34 -2.77
CA ALA A 164 -16.71 -7.68 -4.03
C ALA A 164 -16.65 -6.44 -4.95
N LEU A 165 -17.77 -5.72 -5.10
CA LEU A 165 -17.84 -4.50 -5.90
C LEU A 165 -16.92 -3.40 -5.35
N ASP A 166 -16.91 -3.18 -4.04
CA ASP A 166 -16.01 -2.20 -3.38
C ASP A 166 -14.53 -2.50 -3.67
N ILE A 167 -14.13 -3.78 -3.64
CA ILE A 167 -12.76 -4.20 -3.97
C ILE A 167 -12.48 -3.94 -5.45
N VAL A 168 -13.39 -4.32 -6.36
CA VAL A 168 -13.22 -4.05 -7.81
C VAL A 168 -13.02 -2.57 -8.07
N GLU A 169 -13.84 -1.70 -7.49
CA GLU A 169 -13.71 -0.25 -7.68
C GLU A 169 -12.35 0.27 -7.20
N GLN A 170 -11.91 -0.16 -6.01
CA GLN A 170 -10.62 0.27 -5.47
C GLN A 170 -9.44 -0.23 -6.30
N VAL A 171 -9.48 -1.47 -6.79
CA VAL A 171 -8.46 -2.00 -7.72
C VAL A 171 -8.42 -1.17 -9.01
N VAL A 172 -9.57 -0.81 -9.57
CA VAL A 172 -9.63 0.07 -10.74
C VAL A 172 -9.03 1.44 -10.43
N GLN A 173 -9.29 2.03 -9.26
CA GLN A 173 -8.68 3.32 -8.89
C GLN A 173 -7.16 3.21 -8.75
N ILE A 174 -6.65 2.14 -8.14
CA ILE A 174 -5.21 1.86 -8.06
C ILE A 174 -4.62 1.76 -9.47
N MET A 175 -5.25 0.99 -10.36
CA MET A 175 -4.84 0.89 -11.77
C MET A 175 -4.89 2.26 -12.49
N ARG A 176 -5.84 3.13 -12.16
CA ARG A 176 -5.91 4.48 -12.75
C ARG A 176 -4.78 5.39 -12.26
N ALA A 177 -4.37 5.23 -11.00
CA ALA A 177 -3.22 5.91 -10.43
C ALA A 177 -1.89 5.35 -10.97
N GLY A 178 -1.87 4.07 -11.36
CA GLY A 178 -0.71 3.37 -11.92
C GLY A 178 -0.80 3.08 -13.42
N PRO A 179 -0.25 3.97 -14.27
CA PRO A 179 0.46 3.52 -15.48
C PRO A 179 1.77 4.28 -15.76
N ALA A 180 2.37 4.97 -14.78
CA ALA A 180 3.51 5.86 -15.05
C ALA A 180 4.87 5.15 -15.19
N ASP A 181 5.08 3.96 -14.60
CA ASP A 181 6.38 3.28 -14.62
C ASP A 181 6.46 2.08 -15.59
N THR A 182 5.35 1.47 -16.01
CA THR A 182 5.35 0.39 -17.00
C THR A 182 5.31 0.85 -18.46
N LEU A 183 5.26 2.18 -18.70
CA LEU A 183 5.42 2.80 -20.03
C LEU A 183 6.83 3.36 -20.27
N ARG A 184 7.75 3.21 -19.30
CA ARG A 184 9.18 3.41 -19.53
C ARG A 184 9.83 2.03 -19.54
N GLY A 185 10.28 1.64 -20.72
CA GLY A 185 11.06 0.42 -20.93
C GLY A 185 12.39 0.42 -20.21
#